data_AF-A0A314U7W2-F1
#
_entry.id   AF-A0A314U7W2-F1
#
_cell.length_a   1.000
_cell.length_b   1.000
_cell.length_c   1.000
_cell.angle_alpha   90.00
_cell.angle_beta   90.00
_cell.angle_gamma   90.00
#
_symmetry.space_group_name_H-M   'P 1'
#
loop_
_entity.id
_entity.type
_entity.pdbx_description
1 polymer ?
#
loop_
_entity_poly.entity_id
_entity_poly.type
_entity_poly.pdbx_seq_one_letter_code
_entity_poly.pdbx_strand_id
1 'polypeptide(L)'
;MNSPNPNSLKYRFTKGLLKALARINKHQPRSSSSSSREIQRRYRRIKTAAYASMACAVGTRRAWSRELLWKIRNQARNGGVLRRIGSTSTSAHYPMKKRSQKKPVEAGLGRVDELRKVVPGGEGMDTWSLLEETAHYMKCLTTQVKVMRTIVAIYSTT
;
A
#
# COMPACT_ATOMS: atom_id res chain seq x y z
N MET A 1 -30.53 12.42 -7.68
CA MET A 1 -29.56 11.40 -7.23
C MET A 1 -28.30 11.56 -8.09
N ASN A 2 -27.20 12.06 -7.54
CA ASN A 2 -25.98 12.29 -8.32
C ASN A 2 -25.27 10.96 -8.58
N SER A 3 -25.27 10.52 -9.84
CA SER A 3 -24.50 9.34 -10.28
C SER A 3 -23.03 9.51 -9.91
N PRO A 4 -22.42 8.58 -9.15
CA PRO A 4 -21.03 8.72 -8.74
C PRO A 4 -20.12 8.69 -9.97
N ASN A 5 -19.28 9.71 -10.13
CA ASN A 5 -18.33 9.80 -11.24
C ASN A 5 -17.49 8.50 -11.30
N PRO A 6 -17.60 7.69 -12.38
CA PRO A 6 -16.97 6.38 -12.48
C PRO A 6 -15.45 6.46 -12.54
N ASN A 7 -14.90 7.63 -12.89
CA ASN A 7 -13.47 7.90 -12.92
C ASN A 7 -12.91 8.43 -11.60
N SER A 8 -13.77 8.67 -10.60
CA SER A 8 -13.30 9.10 -9.29
C SER A 8 -12.47 8.01 -8.61
N LEU A 9 -11.36 8.40 -7.99
CA LEU A 9 -10.52 7.51 -7.18
C LEU A 9 -11.36 6.77 -6.14
N LYS A 10 -12.30 7.47 -5.50
CA LYS A 10 -13.23 6.91 -4.51
C LYS A 10 -14.06 5.78 -5.11
N TYR A 11 -14.68 5.97 -6.28
CA TYR A 11 -15.49 4.95 -6.92
C TYR A 11 -14.65 3.72 -7.32
N ARG A 12 -13.55 3.94 -8.04
CA ARG A 12 -12.65 2.85 -8.49
C ARG A 12 -12.11 2.05 -7.31
N PHE A 13 -11.69 2.74 -6.25
CA PHE A 13 -11.23 2.10 -5.01
C PHE A 13 -12.34 1.27 -4.36
N THR A 14 -13.52 1.87 -4.17
CA THR A 14 -14.68 1.20 -3.54
C THR A 14 -15.07 -0.05 -4.32
N LYS A 15 -15.22 0.06 -5.63
CA LYS A 15 -15.57 -1.06 -6.51
C LYS A 15 -14.56 -2.21 -6.41
N GLY A 16 -13.26 -1.88 -6.44
CA GLY A 16 -12.18 -2.86 -6.28
C GLY A 16 -12.21 -3.53 -4.92
N LEU A 17 -12.37 -2.75 -3.85
CA LEU A 17 -12.39 -3.23 -2.47
C LEU A 17 -13.59 -4.15 -2.22
N LEU A 18 -14.80 -3.77 -2.63
CA LEU A 18 -16.01 -4.59 -2.46
C LEU A 18 -15.85 -5.94 -3.19
N LYS A 19 -15.32 -5.93 -4.41
CA LYS A 19 -15.04 -7.16 -5.16
C LYS A 19 -14.02 -8.05 -4.44
N ALA A 20 -13.00 -7.47 -3.82
CA ALA A 20 -12.01 -8.21 -3.05
C ALA A 20 -12.57 -8.76 -1.73
N LEU A 21 -13.40 -7.99 -1.01
CA LEU A 21 -14.06 -8.42 0.21
C LEU A 21 -15.03 -9.58 -0.04
N ALA A 22 -15.81 -9.52 -1.12
CA ALA A 22 -16.69 -10.62 -1.53
C ALA A 22 -15.92 -11.92 -1.77
N ARG A 23 -14.73 -11.84 -2.39
CA ARG A 23 -13.84 -13.00 -2.57
C ARG A 23 -13.31 -13.54 -1.25
N ILE A 24 -12.86 -12.66 -0.34
CA ILE A 24 -12.38 -13.07 0.99
C ILE A 24 -13.49 -13.80 1.76
N ASN A 25 -14.74 -13.30 1.68
CA ASN A 25 -15.88 -13.91 2.34
C ASN A 25 -16.26 -15.28 1.74
N LYS A 26 -16.18 -15.44 0.41
CA LYS A 26 -16.49 -16.71 -0.27
C LYS A 26 -15.56 -17.86 0.14
N HIS A 27 -14.31 -17.58 0.46
CA HIS A 27 -13.31 -18.58 0.86
C HIS A 27 -13.22 -18.78 2.38
N GLN A 28 -14.24 -18.35 3.14
CA GLN A 28 -14.27 -18.54 4.58
C GLN A 28 -14.60 -20.01 4.93
N PRO A 29 -13.77 -20.71 5.73
CA PRO A 29 -14.16 -21.99 6.29
C PRO A 29 -15.34 -21.78 7.25
N ARG A 30 -16.41 -22.57 7.07
CA ARG A 30 -17.68 -22.51 7.83
C ARG A 30 -17.56 -22.90 9.32
N SER A 31 -16.35 -23.10 9.83
CA SER A 31 -16.13 -23.58 11.19
C SER A 31 -16.41 -22.49 12.22
N SER A 32 -17.25 -22.83 13.20
CA SER A 32 -17.84 -21.94 14.22
C SER A 32 -16.86 -21.45 15.30
N SER A 33 -15.61 -21.94 15.32
CA SER A 33 -14.54 -21.43 16.19
C SER A 33 -13.46 -20.73 15.36
N SER A 34 -13.62 -19.42 15.17
CA SER A 34 -12.56 -18.60 14.56
C SER A 34 -11.43 -18.43 15.57
N SER A 35 -10.42 -19.31 15.50
CA SER A 35 -9.21 -19.15 16.29
C SER A 35 -8.62 -17.74 16.08
N SER A 36 -7.96 -17.19 17.10
CA SER A 36 -7.24 -15.90 17.00
C SER A 36 -6.34 -15.81 15.76
N ARG A 37 -5.73 -16.94 15.36
CA ARG A 37 -4.92 -17.06 14.14
C ARG A 37 -5.72 -16.80 12.86
N GLU A 38 -6.97 -17.26 12.77
CA GLU A 38 -7.82 -17.03 11.59
C GLU A 38 -8.30 -15.57 11.52
N ILE A 39 -8.62 -14.96 12.68
CA ILE A 39 -8.95 -13.53 12.76
C ILE A 39 -7.77 -12.69 12.24
N GLN A 40 -6.55 -12.99 12.68
CA GLN A 40 -5.34 -12.30 12.20
C GLN A 40 -5.10 -12.50 10.70
N ARG A 41 -5.32 -13.71 10.17
CA ARG A 41 -5.22 -13.99 8.73
C ARG A 41 -6.24 -13.18 7.94
N ARG A 42 -7.48 -13.11 8.40
CA ARG A 42 -8.55 -12.32 7.79
C ARG A 42 -8.20 -10.84 7.77
N TYR A 43 -7.75 -10.30 8.90
CA TYR A 43 -7.27 -8.91 8.99
C TYR A 43 -6.18 -8.62 7.95
N ARG A 44 -5.16 -9.48 7.84
CA ARG A 44 -4.07 -9.31 6.85
C ARG A 44 -4.60 -9.34 5.43
N ARG A 45 -5.49 -10.28 5.07
CA ARG A 45 -6.12 -10.34 3.74
C ARG A 45 -6.90 -9.07 3.42
N ILE A 46 -7.68 -8.56 4.37
CA ILE A 46 -8.45 -7.32 4.21
C ILE A 46 -7.51 -6.12 4.02
N LYS A 47 -6.46 -6.00 4.86
CA LYS A 47 -5.45 -4.95 4.74
C LYS A 47 -4.75 -4.97 3.38
N THR A 48 -4.31 -6.13 2.93
CA THR A 48 -3.70 -6.31 1.60
C THR A 48 -4.69 -5.97 0.48
N ALA A 49 -5.95 -6.41 0.58
CA ALA A 49 -6.99 -6.10 -0.40
C ALA A 49 -7.28 -4.59 -0.47
N ALA A 50 -7.27 -3.88 0.65
CA ALA A 50 -7.44 -2.44 0.69
C ALA A 50 -6.27 -1.71 0.02
N TYR A 51 -5.04 -2.12 0.30
CA TYR A 51 -3.86 -1.53 -0.37
C TYR A 51 -3.81 -1.85 -1.86
N ALA A 52 -4.08 -3.10 -2.26
CA ALA A 52 -4.15 -3.50 -3.66
C ALA A 52 -5.23 -2.71 -4.42
N SER A 53 -6.44 -2.61 -3.86
CA SER A 53 -7.55 -1.89 -4.50
C SER A 53 -7.24 -0.40 -4.63
N MET A 54 -6.59 0.20 -3.63
CA MET A 54 -6.19 1.61 -3.66
C MET A 54 -5.13 1.86 -4.74
N ALA A 55 -4.09 1.02 -4.82
CA ALA A 55 -3.06 1.13 -5.85
C ALA A 55 -3.62 0.91 -7.26
N CYS A 56 -4.46 -0.12 -7.46
CA CYS A 56 -5.13 -0.36 -8.74
C CYS A 56 -6.04 0.80 -9.18
N ALA A 57 -6.69 1.50 -8.24
CA ALA A 57 -7.53 2.65 -8.53
C ALA A 57 -6.72 3.86 -9.02
N VAL A 58 -5.48 4.02 -8.54
CA VAL A 58 -4.53 5.05 -8.98
C VAL A 58 -3.86 4.67 -10.30
N GLY A 59 -3.58 3.38 -10.49
CA GLY A 59 -2.92 2.85 -11.68
C GLY A 59 -1.39 2.88 -11.59
N THR A 60 -0.74 2.47 -12.68
CA THR A 60 0.72 2.27 -12.75
C THR A 60 1.51 3.55 -13.00
N ARG A 61 0.87 4.71 -13.18
CA ARG A 61 1.58 5.97 -13.43
C ARG A 61 2.30 6.52 -12.20
N ARG A 62 1.89 6.10 -11.00
CA ARG A 62 2.49 6.53 -9.73
C ARG A 62 3.51 5.51 -9.25
N ALA A 63 4.69 5.98 -8.86
CA ALA A 63 5.78 5.12 -8.44
C ALA A 63 5.41 4.31 -7.18
N TRP A 64 4.79 4.96 -6.18
CA TRP A 64 4.34 4.25 -4.97
C TRP A 64 3.28 3.19 -5.25
N SER A 65 2.41 3.43 -6.24
CA SER A 65 1.36 2.49 -6.62
C SER A 65 1.95 1.23 -7.25
N ARG A 66 2.90 1.41 -8.18
CA ARG A 66 3.65 0.30 -8.80
C ARG A 66 4.38 -0.53 -7.74
N GLU A 67 5.08 0.13 -6.84
CA GLU A 67 5.83 -0.54 -5.78
C GLU A 67 4.90 -1.33 -4.84
N LEU A 68 3.77 -0.73 -4.46
CA LEU A 68 2.79 -1.41 -3.61
C LEU A 68 2.20 -2.65 -4.30
N LEU A 69 1.88 -2.57 -5.60
CA LEU A 69 1.41 -3.72 -6.38
C LEU A 69 2.50 -4.79 -6.54
N TRP A 70 3.76 -4.39 -6.74
CA TRP A 70 4.89 -5.30 -6.82
C TRP A 70 5.10 -6.05 -5.49
N LYS A 71 5.10 -5.33 -4.36
CA LYS A 71 5.18 -5.94 -3.01
C LYS A 71 4.05 -6.94 -2.79
N ILE A 72 2.80 -6.60 -3.12
CA ILE A 72 1.66 -7.49 -2.94
C ILE A 72 1.76 -8.76 -3.82
N ARG A 73 2.16 -8.61 -5.08
CA ARG A 73 2.35 -9.75 -6.01
C ARG A 73 3.47 -10.68 -5.54
N ASN A 74 4.56 -10.11 -5.04
CA ASN A 74 5.70 -10.88 -4.59
C ASN A 74 5.50 -11.50 -3.21
N GLN A 75 4.73 -10.86 -2.33
CA GLN A 75 4.33 -11.46 -1.05
C GLN A 75 3.52 -12.76 -1.25
N ALA A 76 2.66 -12.82 -2.26
CA ALA A 76 1.90 -14.03 -2.59
C ALA A 76 2.79 -15.15 -3.15
N ARG A 77 3.79 -14.80 -3.96
CA ARG A 77 4.75 -15.75 -4.56
C ARG A 77 5.79 -16.25 -3.57
N ASN A 78 6.25 -15.38 -2.68
CA ASN A 78 7.33 -15.67 -1.75
C ASN A 78 6.86 -16.14 -0.37
N GLY A 79 5.56 -16.42 -0.20
CA GLY A 79 4.95 -16.89 1.05
C GLY A 79 5.55 -18.19 1.61
N GLY A 80 6.32 -18.95 0.80
CA GLY A 80 7.12 -20.10 1.22
C GLY A 80 8.63 -19.86 1.33
N VAL A 81 9.21 -18.88 0.62
CA VAL A 81 10.68 -18.76 0.45
C VAL A 81 11.28 -17.58 1.20
N LEU A 82 10.54 -16.48 1.41
CA LEU A 82 11.10 -15.23 1.95
C LEU A 82 10.78 -15.00 3.44
N ARG A 83 10.67 -16.06 4.24
CA ARG A 83 10.82 -15.91 5.70
C ARG A 83 12.27 -15.87 6.16
N ARG A 84 13.25 -16.05 5.25
CA ARG A 84 14.68 -16.14 5.58
C ARG A 84 15.61 -15.17 4.86
N ILE A 85 15.09 -14.14 4.17
CA ILE A 85 15.94 -13.10 3.59
C ILE A 85 15.50 -11.77 4.15
N GLY A 86 15.90 -11.53 5.41
CA GLY A 86 16.27 -10.16 5.76
C GLY A 86 17.38 -9.73 4.80
N SER A 87 17.32 -8.49 4.33
CA SER A 87 18.46 -7.77 3.74
C SER A 87 19.24 -8.49 2.63
N THR A 88 18.88 -8.29 1.35
CA THR A 88 19.88 -8.33 0.25
C THR A 88 19.36 -7.65 -1.03
N SER A 89 19.89 -6.45 -1.27
CA SER A 89 20.42 -5.96 -2.57
C SER A 89 19.67 -6.30 -3.87
N THR A 90 18.94 -5.34 -4.43
CA THR A 90 18.88 -5.20 -5.89
C THR A 90 20.15 -4.49 -6.35
N SER A 91 21.13 -5.30 -6.77
CA SER A 91 22.27 -4.88 -7.58
C SER A 91 21.79 -4.42 -8.95
N ALA A 92 21.79 -3.11 -9.19
CA ALA A 92 21.97 -2.55 -10.52
C ALA A 92 23.32 -1.81 -10.49
N HIS A 93 24.27 -2.36 -11.23
CA HIS A 93 25.64 -1.87 -11.38
C HIS A 93 25.65 -0.44 -11.93
N TYR A 94 25.97 0.54 -11.09
CA TYR A 94 26.60 1.80 -11.49
C TYR A 94 27.69 2.10 -10.44
N PRO A 95 28.98 1.97 -10.75
CA PRO A 95 30.01 2.30 -9.78
C PRO A 95 30.18 3.81 -9.80
N MET A 96 29.85 4.49 -8.70
CA MET A 96 30.39 5.83 -8.50
C MET A 96 30.93 6.02 -7.07
N LYS A 97 32.20 6.43 -7.07
CA LYS A 97 33.14 6.61 -5.97
C LYS A 97 32.51 7.31 -4.76
N LYS A 98 32.65 6.69 -3.58
CA LYS A 98 32.41 7.34 -2.28
C LYS A 98 33.38 8.51 -2.11
N ARG A 99 32.86 9.74 -2.04
CA ARG A 99 33.56 10.85 -1.35
C ARG A 99 32.76 11.20 -0.12
N SER A 100 33.27 10.77 1.03
CA SER A 100 32.80 11.18 2.35
C SER A 100 32.93 12.69 2.47
N GLN A 101 31.83 13.41 2.33
CA GLN A 101 31.68 14.73 2.92
C GLN A 101 30.60 14.61 3.99
N LYS A 102 31.02 14.61 5.26
CA LYS A 102 30.15 14.99 6.37
C LYS A 102 29.71 16.42 6.08
N LYS A 103 28.50 16.58 5.52
CA LYS A 103 27.85 17.88 5.40
C LYS A 103 27.17 18.22 6.74
N PRO A 104 27.05 19.52 7.07
CA PRO A 104 26.44 19.96 8.32
C PRO A 104 25.02 19.43 8.40
N VAL A 105 24.56 19.13 9.62
CA VAL A 105 23.20 18.66 9.90
C VAL A 105 22.23 19.80 9.60
N GLU A 106 21.80 19.92 8.34
CA GLU A 106 20.58 20.62 7.99
C GLU A 106 19.42 19.76 8.49
N ALA A 107 18.77 20.21 9.57
CA ALA A 107 17.65 19.53 10.23
C ALA A 107 16.52 19.09 9.27
N GLY A 108 16.45 19.65 8.05
CA GLY A 108 15.49 19.28 7.01
C GLY A 108 15.78 17.95 6.30
N LEU A 109 17.05 17.54 6.14
CA LEU A 109 17.40 16.32 5.40
C LEU A 109 16.94 15.05 6.12
N GLY A 110 16.99 15.05 7.46
CA GLY A 110 16.53 13.92 8.27
C GLY A 110 15.05 13.57 8.04
N ARG A 111 14.20 14.60 7.92
CA ARG A 111 12.75 14.40 7.69
C ARG A 111 12.45 13.86 6.29
N VAL A 112 13.23 14.26 5.29
CA VAL A 112 13.12 13.71 3.93
C VAL A 112 13.51 12.23 3.94
N ASP A 113 14.57 11.85 4.66
CA ASP A 113 14.99 10.45 4.79
C ASP A 113 13.98 9.57 5.55
N GLU A 114 13.27 10.12 6.53
CA GLU A 114 12.12 9.44 7.14
C GLU A 114 10.99 9.21 6.14
N LEU A 115 10.71 10.20 5.30
CA LEU A 115 9.66 10.10 4.30
C LEU A 115 9.92 9.00 3.27
N ARG A 116 11.19 8.82 2.88
CA ARG A 116 11.64 7.74 1.99
C ARG A 116 11.28 6.35 2.50
N LYS A 117 11.28 6.16 3.82
CA LYS A 117 10.99 4.87 4.47
C LYS A 117 9.50 4.56 4.56
N VAL A 118 8.64 5.57 4.54
CA VAL A 118 7.19 5.40 4.72
C VAL A 118 6.41 5.45 3.41
N VAL A 119 6.93 6.16 2.40
CA VAL A 119 6.34 6.19 1.06
C VAL A 119 6.77 4.91 0.32
N PRO A 120 5.84 4.10 -0.21
CA PRO A 120 6.22 2.92 -0.98
C PRO A 120 7.16 3.30 -2.14
N GLY A 121 8.38 2.76 -2.15
CA GLY A 121 9.37 3.01 -3.20
C GLY A 121 10.11 4.33 -3.04
N GLY A 122 9.95 5.03 -1.91
CA GLY A 122 10.57 6.32 -1.63
C GLY A 122 12.09 6.26 -1.52
N GLU A 123 12.67 5.09 -1.25
CA GLU A 123 14.12 4.92 -1.10
C GLU A 123 14.91 5.29 -2.37
N GLY A 124 14.30 5.11 -3.55
CA GLY A 124 14.93 5.39 -4.85
C GLY A 124 14.51 6.71 -5.51
N MET A 125 13.70 7.55 -4.85
CA MET A 125 13.17 8.78 -5.47
C MET A 125 14.12 9.97 -5.31
N ASP A 126 14.08 10.96 -6.19
CA ASP A 126 14.64 12.28 -5.85
C ASP A 126 13.70 13.02 -4.89
N THR A 127 14.17 14.11 -4.26
CA THR A 127 13.37 14.85 -3.26
C THR A 127 12.07 15.43 -3.83
N TRP A 128 12.07 15.90 -5.08
CA TRP A 128 10.89 16.50 -5.70
C TRP A 128 9.83 15.43 -5.99
N SER A 129 10.24 14.35 -6.66
CA SER A 129 9.35 13.20 -6.92
C SER A 129 8.81 12.60 -5.63
N LEU A 130 9.64 12.52 -4.58
CA LEU A 130 9.22 12.01 -3.28
C LEU A 130 8.09 12.86 -2.67
N LEU A 131 8.20 14.19 -2.72
CA LEU A 131 7.17 15.08 -2.19
C LEU A 131 5.86 14.99 -2.99
N GLU A 132 5.94 14.94 -4.32
CA GLU A 132 4.76 14.77 -5.18
C GLU A 132 4.04 13.43 -4.91
N GLU A 133 4.81 12.34 -4.88
CA GLU A 133 4.27 11.01 -4.60
C GLU A 133 3.72 10.90 -3.19
N THR A 134 4.34 11.59 -2.21
CA THR A 134 3.83 11.69 -0.83
C THR A 134 2.47 12.36 -0.78
N ALA A 135 2.34 13.55 -1.37
CA ALA A 135 1.08 14.30 -1.36
C ALA A 135 -0.04 13.47 -2.00
N HIS A 136 0.28 12.81 -3.12
CA HIS A 136 -0.65 11.91 -3.79
C HIS A 136 -1.01 10.69 -2.92
N TYR A 137 -0.02 10.07 -2.28
CA TYR A 137 -0.22 8.92 -1.40
C TYR A 137 -1.10 9.27 -0.19
N MET A 138 -0.86 10.42 0.46
CA MET A 138 -1.69 10.93 1.56
C MET A 138 -3.15 11.14 1.15
N LYS A 139 -3.39 11.71 -0.04
CA LYS A 139 -4.75 11.86 -0.61
C LYS A 139 -5.42 10.49 -0.79
N CYS A 140 -4.68 9.49 -1.25
CA CYS A 140 -5.19 8.13 -1.42
C CYS A 140 -5.48 7.46 -0.09
N LEU A 141 -4.61 7.59 0.91
CA LEU A 141 -4.83 7.07 2.26
C LEU A 141 -6.07 7.69 2.91
N THR A 142 -6.25 9.00 2.78
CA THR A 142 -7.44 9.71 3.26
C THR A 142 -8.70 9.16 2.60
N THR A 143 -8.65 8.93 1.29
CA THR A 143 -9.76 8.33 0.54
C THR A 143 -10.02 6.88 1.00
N GLN A 144 -8.97 6.12 1.26
CA GLN A 144 -9.05 4.75 1.76
C GLN A 144 -9.81 4.68 3.07
N VAL A 145 -9.41 5.50 4.05
CA VAL A 145 -10.07 5.57 5.36
C VAL A 145 -11.53 5.98 5.24
N LYS A 146 -11.83 6.99 4.42
CA LYS A 146 -13.22 7.45 4.18
C LYS A 146 -14.09 6.33 3.64
N VAL A 147 -13.65 5.62 2.60
CA VAL A 147 -14.41 4.50 2.00
C VAL A 147 -14.61 3.37 3.01
N MET A 148 -13.57 2.99 3.75
CA MET A 148 -13.69 1.93 4.75
C MET A 148 -14.67 2.29 5.87
N ARG A 149 -14.63 3.54 6.37
CA ARG A 149 -15.60 4.03 7.35
C ARG A 149 -17.03 4.04 6.81
N THR A 150 -17.23 4.47 5.57
CA THR A 150 -18.56 4.44 4.92
C THR A 150 -19.08 3.02 4.79
N ILE A 151 -18.24 2.05 4.39
CA ILE A 151 -18.64 0.64 4.33
C ILE A 151 -19.10 0.16 5.71
N VAL A 152 -18.29 0.39 6.76
CA VAL A 152 -18.66 0.01 8.13
C VAL A 152 -19.98 0.66 8.54
N ALA A 153 -20.14 1.97 8.32
CA ALA A 153 -21.38 2.67 8.66
C ALA A 153 -22.62 2.03 7.99
N ILE A 154 -22.53 1.69 6.69
CA ILE A 154 -23.62 1.04 5.97
C ILE A 154 -23.97 -0.32 6.58
N TYR A 155 -22.98 -1.15 6.92
CA TYR A 155 -23.18 -2.50 7.44
C TYR A 155 -23.34 -2.59 8.97
N SER A 156 -23.15 -1.49 9.71
CA SER A 156 -23.41 -1.41 11.15
C SER A 156 -24.79 -0.83 11.46
N THR A 157 -25.46 -0.24 10.48
CA THR A 157 -26.82 0.31 10.62
C THR A 157 -27.89 -0.70 10.14
N THR A 158 -27.45 -1.83 9.59
CA THR A 158 -28.27 -3.00 9.21
C THR A 158 -28.06 -4.11 10.20
#